data_AF-A0A6B3EYN3-F1
#
_entry.id   AF-A0A6B3EYN3-F1
#
_cell.length_a   1.000
_cell.length_b   1.000
_cell.length_c   1.000
_cell.angle_alpha   90.00
_cell.angle_beta   90.00
_cell.angle_gamma   90.00
#
_symmetry.space_group_name_H-M   'P 1'
#
loop_
_entity.id
_entity.type
_entity.pdbx_description
1 polymer ?
#
loop_
_entity_poly.entity_id
_entity_poly.type
_entity_poly.pdbx_seq_one_letter_code
_entity_poly.pdbx_strand_id
1 'polypeptide(L)' 'GRAAASLHVTQSTLSAQIQALEREAGGLLFSRTSRHVELTEAGALLLPEARRVLAQAGRALRVARESLRGETGSVR' A
#
# COMPACT_ATOMS: atom_id res chain seq x y z
N GLY A 1 11.55 -3.91 12.48
CA GLY A 1 11.14 -5.05 11.63
C GLY A 1 11.40 -4.70 10.16
N ARG A 2 11.64 -5.70 9.30
CA ARG A 2 12.07 -5.51 7.90
C ARG A 2 11.16 -4.58 7.09
N ALA A 3 9.83 -4.73 7.22
CA ALA A 3 8.85 -3.91 6.50
C ALA A 3 8.83 -2.43 6.92
N ALA A 4 8.95 -2.15 8.22
CA ALA A 4 9.01 -0.76 8.72
C ALA A 4 10.28 -0.06 8.22
N ALA A 5 11.41 -0.78 8.20
CA ALA A 5 12.67 -0.28 7.67
C ALA A 5 12.58 0.01 6.16
N SER A 6 11.99 -0.89 5.35
CA SER A 6 11.81 -0.64 3.91
C SER A 6 10.90 0.55 3.61
N LEU A 7 9.98 0.87 4.53
CA LEU A 7 9.07 2.00 4.44
C LEU A 7 9.61 3.27 5.11
N HIS A 8 10.82 3.23 5.68
CA HIS A 8 11.44 4.34 6.41
C HIS A 8 10.56 4.89 7.55
N VAL A 9 9.84 4.00 8.24
CA VAL A 9 8.99 4.33 9.39
C VAL A 9 9.36 3.50 10.61
N THR A 10 8.91 3.94 11.79
CA THR A 10 9.03 3.12 13.00
C THR A 10 8.07 1.93 12.93
N GLN A 11 8.36 0.88 13.71
CA GLN A 11 7.48 -0.28 13.79
C GLN A 11 6.13 0.06 14.45
N SER A 12 6.09 1.00 15.39
CA SER A 12 4.85 1.46 16.02
C SER A 12 3.96 2.18 15.02
N THR A 13 4.52 3.08 14.20
CA THR A 13 3.80 3.77 13.12
C THR A 13 3.21 2.77 12.12
N LEU A 14 4.00 1.80 11.64
CA LEU A 14 3.50 0.79 10.72
C LEU A 14 2.37 -0.05 11.34
N SER A 15 2.49 -0.42 12.61
CA SER A 15 1.46 -1.21 13.31
C SER A 15 0.16 -0.43 13.44
N ALA A 16 0.23 0.86 13.78
CA ALA A 16 -0.95 1.73 13.87
C ALA A 16 -1.66 1.88 12.51
N GLN A 17 -0.90 2.02 11.41
CA GLN A 17 -1.47 2.08 10.06
C GLN A 17 -2.18 0.77 9.67
N ILE A 18 -1.59 -0.38 10.02
CA ILE A 18 -2.22 -1.68 9.75
C ILE A 18 -3.50 -1.85 10.57
N GLN A 19 -3.49 -1.49 11.85
CA GLN A 19 -4.70 -1.52 12.69
C GLN A 19 -5.80 -0.60 12.16
N ALA A 20 -5.44 0.56 11.60
CA ALA A 20 -6.41 1.45 10.96
C ALA A 20 -7.05 0.79 9.74
N LEU A 21 -6.24 0.18 8.88
CA LEU A 21 -6.72 -0.57 7.72
C LEU A 21 -7.63 -1.75 8.11
N GLU A 22 -7.26 -2.49 9.15
CA GLU A 22 -8.07 -3.61 9.67
C GLU A 22 -9.43 -3.13 10.23
N ARG A 23 -9.45 -1.96 10.89
CA ARG A 23 -10.70 -1.33 11.34
C ARG A 23 -11.58 -0.92 10.15
N GLU A 24 -10.99 -0.33 9.11
CA GLU A 24 -11.72 0.05 7.90
C GLU A 24 -12.26 -1.18 7.13
N ALA A 25 -11.49 -2.26 7.11
CA ALA A 25 -11.90 -3.54 6.53
C ALA A 25 -12.94 -4.29 7.38
N GLY A 26 -13.15 -3.89 8.63
CA GLY A 26 -14.06 -4.54 9.57
C GLY A 26 -13.52 -5.84 10.19
N GLY A 27 -12.24 -6.14 10.04
CA GLY A 27 -11.65 -7.39 10.50
C GLY A 27 -10.14 -7.48 10.34
N LEU A 28 -9.55 -8.52 10.94
CA LEU A 28 -8.11 -8.76 10.89
C LEU A 28 -7.68 -9.19 9.48
N LEU A 29 -6.64 -8.54 8.96
CA LEU A 29 -6.00 -8.85 7.70
C LEU A 29 -4.68 -9.60 7.92
N PHE A 30 -4.10 -9.46 9.12
CA PHE A 30 -2.90 -10.18 9.53
C PHE A 30 -3.16 -10.98 10.81
N SER A 31 -2.72 -12.23 10.82
CA SER A 31 -2.54 -13.01 12.04
C SER A 31 -1.12 -12.80 12.56
N ARG A 32 -0.98 -12.44 13.83
CA ARG A 32 0.32 -12.13 14.45
C ARG A 32 0.54 -12.95 15.70
N THR A 33 1.68 -13.63 15.75
CA THR A 33 2.29 -14.15 16.99
C THR A 33 3.56 -13.36 17.28
N SER A 34 4.19 -13.61 18.44
CA SER A 34 5.46 -12.99 18.80
C SER A 34 6.61 -13.30 17.82
N ARG A 35 6.47 -14.35 16.99
CA ARG A 35 7.53 -14.82 16.08
C ARG A 35 7.14 -14.83 14.60
N HIS A 36 5.85 -14.77 14.28
CA HIS A 36 5.37 -14.89 12.90
C HIS A 36 4.24 -13.91 12.60
N VAL A 37 4.20 -13.44 11.35
CA VAL A 37 3.13 -12.62 10.81
C VAL A 37 2.70 -13.24 9.50
N GLU A 38 1.42 -13.56 9.39
CA GLU A 38 0.82 -14.17 8.20
C GLU A 38 -0.44 -13.41 7.80
N LEU A 39 -0.88 -13.59 6.57
CA LEU A 39 -2.17 -13.06 6.12
C LEU A 39 -3.28 -13.94 6.66
N THR A 40 -4.40 -13.33 7.04
CA THR A 40 -5.67 -14.04 7.17
C THR A 40 -6.22 -14.34 5.77
N GLU A 41 -7.32 -15.08 5.68
CA GLU A 41 -8.05 -15.27 4.41
C GLU A 41 -8.46 -13.92 3.79
N ALA A 42 -9.02 -13.00 4.60
CA ALA A 42 -9.36 -11.66 4.16
C ALA A 42 -8.12 -10.87 3.69
N GLY A 43 -7.00 -10.98 4.41
CA GLY A 43 -5.73 -10.37 3.99
C GLY A 43 -5.20 -10.93 2.66
N ALA A 44 -5.35 -12.24 2.44
CA ALA A 44 -4.95 -12.89 1.19
C ALA A 44 -5.79 -12.44 0.00
N LEU A 45 -7.10 -12.25 0.19
CA LEU A 45 -8.01 -11.70 -0.82
C LEU A 45 -7.75 -10.21 -1.09
N LEU A 46 -7.42 -9.43 -0.07
CA LEU A 46 -7.12 -8.00 -0.21
C LEU A 46 -5.80 -7.74 -0.95
N LEU A 47 -4.77 -8.55 -0.72
CA LEU A 47 -3.43 -8.32 -1.24
C LEU A 47 -3.35 -8.07 -2.77
N PRO A 48 -3.94 -8.92 -3.64
CA PRO A 48 -3.91 -8.67 -5.09
C PRO A 48 -4.61 -7.35 -5.46
N GLU A 49 -5.74 -7.02 -4.82
CA GLU A 49 -6.45 -5.78 -5.08
C GLU A 49 -5.65 -4.55 -4.63
N ALA A 50 -5.06 -4.60 -3.43
CA ALA A 50 -4.20 -3.54 -2.91
C ALA A 50 -3.00 -3.26 -3.86
N ARG A 51 -2.39 -4.32 -4.42
CA ARG A 51 -1.31 -4.18 -5.41
C ARG A 51 -1.80 -3.48 -6.69
N ARG A 52 -2.99 -3.84 -7.19
CA ARG A 52 -3.58 -3.19 -8.38
C ARG A 52 -3.87 -1.71 -8.13
N VAL A 53 -4.43 -1.38 -6.97
CA VAL A 53 -4.70 0.02 -6.58
C VAL A 53 -3.41 0.84 -6.55
N LEU A 54 -2.35 0.33 -5.91
CA LEU A 54 -1.05 1.02 -5.84
C LEU A 54 -0.42 1.18 -7.23
N ALA A 55 -0.50 0.17 -8.09
CA ALA A 55 -0.01 0.25 -9.47
C ALA A 55 -0.77 1.32 -10.28
N GLN A 56 -2.10 1.37 -10.15
CA GLN A 56 -2.94 2.34 -10.83
C GLN A 56 -2.67 3.77 -10.33
N ALA A 57 -2.52 3.95 -9.01
CA ALA A 57 -2.14 5.24 -8.43
C ALA A 57 -0.77 5.71 -8.96
N GLY A 58 0.21 4.81 -9.02
CA GLY A 58 1.51 5.08 -9.63
C GLY A 58 1.41 5.49 -11.10
N ARG A 59 0.58 4.80 -11.89
CA ARG A 59 0.30 5.15 -13.28
C ARG A 59 -0.33 6.55 -13.40
N ALA A 60 -1.31 6.86 -12.57
CA ALA A 60 -1.98 8.17 -12.59
C ALA A 60 -0.99 9.31 -12.31
N LEU A 61 -0.13 9.16 -11.30
CA LEU A 61 0.91 10.13 -10.99
C LEU A 61 1.94 10.27 -12.11
N ARG A 62 2.30 9.16 -12.78
CA ARG A 62 3.21 9.21 -13.93
C ARG A 62 2.62 10.02 -15.08
N VAL A 63 1.38 9.74 -15.46
CA VAL A 63 0.67 10.50 -16.52
C VAL A 63 0.61 11.98 -16.20
N ALA A 64 0.27 12.34 -14.95
CA ALA A 64 0.25 13.74 -14.53
C ALA A 64 1.63 14.40 -14.67
N ARG A 65 2.71 13.71 -14.29
CA ARG A 65 4.09 14.23 -14.42
C ARG A 65 4.53 14.40 -15.86
N GLU A 66 4.20 13.45 -16.74
CA GLU A 66 4.49 13.53 -18.19
C GLU A 66 3.80 14.77 -18.80
N SER A 67 2.55 15.03 -18.41
CA SER A 67 1.82 16.23 -18.83
C SER A 67 2.46 17.52 -18.32
N LEU A 68 2.89 17.57 -17.06
CA LEU A 68 3.54 18.76 -16.50
C LEU A 68 4.91 19.04 -17.11
N ARG A 69 5.61 18.02 -17.62
CA ARG A 69 6.89 18.17 -18.32
C ARG A 69 6.76 18.56 -19.79
N GLY A 70 5.53 18.64 -20.31
CA GLY A 70 5.28 18.93 -21.73
C GLY A 70 5.55 17.75 -22.66
N GLU A 71 5.72 16.53 -22.12
CA GLU A 71 5.99 15.32 -22.91
C GLU A 71 4.71 14.74 -23.54
N THR A 72 3.53 15.13 -23.04
CA THR A 72 2.25 14.92 -23.73
C THR A 72 1.80 16.22 -24.40
N GLY A 73 2.45 16.55 -25.53
CA GLY A 73 1.89 17.32 -26.64
C GLY A 73 1.17 18.64 -26.32
N SER A 74 1.91 19.75 -26.38
CA SER A 74 1.39 20.96 -27.01
C SER A 74 2.29 21.32 -28.19
N VAL A 75 2.18 20.56 -29.27
CA VAL A 75 2.44 21.10 -30.61
C VAL A 75 1.09 21.56 -31.12
N ARG A 76 0.82 22.86 -30.99
CA ARG A 76 -0.14 23.57 -31.82
C ARG A 76 0.66 24.50 -32.72
#